data_AF-A0A5B6YFI3-F1
#
_entry.id   AF-A0A5B6YFI3-F1
#
_cell.length_a   1.000
_cell.length_b   1.000
_cell.length_c   1.000
_cell.angle_alpha   90.00
_cell.angle_beta   90.00
_cell.angle_gamma   90.00
#
_symmetry.space_group_name_H-M   'P 1'
#
loop_
_entity.id
_entity.type
_entity.pdbx_description
1 polymer ?
#
loop_
_entity_poly.entity_id
_entity_poly.type
_entity_poly.pdbx_seq_one_letter_code
_entity_poly.pdbx_strand_id
1 'polypeptide(L)'
;LREQMATASARLESKWAATAVVPRRETGMTTFPDAEHDIWFSANRTPLVEGYLSESMDGRMVAPLMGDYRDAEVGTLRMRTLPNFWNHSSCDHAVTTRLLPIGP
;
A
#
# COMPACT_ATOMS: atom_id res chain seq x y z
N LEU A 1 -8.74 -4.50 -16.92
CA LEU A 1 -8.38 -3.60 -15.78
C LEU A 1 -9.42 -3.62 -14.66
N ARG A 2 -10.66 -3.14 -14.83
CA ARG A 2 -11.67 -3.14 -13.74
C ARG A 2 -11.94 -4.52 -13.16
N GLU A 3 -12.03 -5.53 -14.02
CA GLU A 3 -12.21 -6.93 -13.60
C GLU A 3 -11.01 -7.44 -12.79
N GLN A 4 -9.78 -7.19 -13.23
CA GLN A 4 -8.56 -7.54 -12.50
C GLN A 4 -8.49 -6.87 -11.12
N MET A 5 -8.94 -5.61 -11.01
CA MET A 5 -9.03 -4.90 -9.74
C MET A 5 -10.09 -5.53 -8.81
N ALA A 6 -11.22 -5.95 -9.36
CA ALA A 6 -12.27 -6.62 -8.59
C ALA A 6 -11.79 -8.00 -8.08
N THR A 7 -11.14 -8.79 -8.93
CA THR A 7 -10.56 -10.09 -8.54
C THR A 7 -9.51 -9.94 -7.45
N ALA A 8 -8.59 -8.98 -7.60
CA ALA A 8 -7.58 -8.70 -6.59
C ALA A 8 -8.19 -8.27 -5.24
N SER A 9 -9.26 -7.47 -5.29
CA SER A 9 -9.99 -7.05 -4.09
C SER A 9 -10.69 -8.23 -3.41
N ALA A 10 -11.45 -9.03 -4.16
CA ALA A 10 -12.19 -10.18 -3.61
C ALA A 10 -11.27 -11.22 -2.96
N ARG A 11 -10.10 -11.50 -3.56
CA ARG A 11 -9.08 -12.41 -2.99
C ARG A 11 -8.58 -11.92 -1.64
N LEU A 12 -8.29 -10.62 -1.51
CA LEU A 12 -7.83 -10.03 -0.27
C LEU A 12 -8.94 -9.91 0.79
N GLU A 13 -10.16 -9.57 0.39
CA GLU A 13 -11.33 -9.61 1.27
C GLU A 13 -11.51 -11.02 1.87
N SER A 14 -11.38 -12.07 1.04
CA SER A 14 -11.45 -13.47 1.50
C SER A 14 -10.29 -13.82 2.45
N LYS A 15 -9.05 -13.45 2.12
CA LYS A 15 -7.88 -13.71 2.95
C LYS A 15 -7.98 -13.04 4.33
N TRP A 16 -8.51 -11.83 4.37
CA TRP A 16 -8.60 -11.03 5.59
C TRP A 16 -9.97 -11.14 6.29
N ALA A 17 -10.89 -11.95 5.78
CA ALA A 17 -12.22 -12.16 6.38
C ALA A 17 -12.15 -12.64 7.84
N ALA A 18 -11.09 -13.37 8.21
CA ALA A 18 -10.85 -13.86 9.57
C ALA A 18 -10.13 -12.83 10.48
N THR A 19 -9.82 -11.64 9.97
CA THR A 19 -9.12 -10.58 10.71
C THR A 19 -10.05 -9.41 11.00
N ALA A 20 -9.67 -8.52 11.92
CA ALA A 20 -10.42 -7.29 12.20
C ALA A 20 -10.21 -6.17 11.14
N VAL A 21 -9.55 -6.46 10.02
CA VAL A 21 -9.26 -5.47 8.98
C VAL A 21 -10.49 -5.26 8.12
N VAL A 22 -10.99 -4.02 8.06
CA VAL A 22 -12.12 -3.63 7.22
C VAL A 22 -11.60 -3.11 5.86
N PRO A 23 -11.90 -3.78 4.74
CA PRO A 23 -11.50 -3.33 3.41
C PRO A 23 -12.25 -2.06 3.00
N ARG A 24 -11.52 -1.07 2.47
CA ARG A 24 -12.10 0.15 1.89
C ARG A 24 -12.08 0.06 0.36
N ARG A 25 -13.24 0.24 -0.28
CA ARG A 25 -13.37 0.13 -1.75
C ARG A 25 -13.08 1.44 -2.50
N GLU A 26 -13.09 2.56 -1.80
CA GLU A 26 -12.73 3.85 -2.36
C GLU A 26 -11.21 4.03 -2.45
N THR A 27 -10.70 4.04 -3.67
CA THR A 27 -9.29 4.29 -3.98
C THR A 27 -8.91 5.74 -3.67
N GLY A 28 -7.77 5.96 -3.01
CA GLY A 28 -7.13 7.28 -2.93
C GLY A 28 -7.64 8.24 -1.84
N MET A 29 -8.60 7.86 -0.99
CA MET A 29 -9.23 8.80 -0.04
C MET A 29 -9.18 8.35 1.42
N THR A 30 -8.01 8.11 1.97
CA THR A 30 -7.83 8.46 3.38
C THR A 30 -7.98 9.98 3.49
N THR A 31 -8.91 10.48 4.30
CA THR A 31 -9.11 11.91 4.57
C THR A 31 -7.80 12.47 5.12
N PHE A 32 -6.99 13.06 4.23
CA PHE A 32 -5.64 13.53 4.53
C PHE A 32 -5.17 14.46 3.39
N PRO A 33 -4.65 15.66 3.71
CA PRO A 33 -4.53 16.24 5.05
C PRO A 33 -5.88 16.70 5.61
N ASP A 34 -6.04 16.65 6.94
CA ASP A 34 -7.22 17.18 7.63
C ASP A 34 -6.78 17.87 8.92
N ALA A 35 -6.69 19.20 8.88
CA ALA A 35 -6.24 19.99 10.03
C ALA A 35 -7.32 20.10 11.13
N GLU A 36 -8.60 19.98 10.78
CA GLU A 36 -9.70 20.06 11.76
C GLU A 36 -9.71 18.82 12.67
N HIS A 37 -9.30 17.67 12.12
CA HIS A 37 -9.26 16.39 12.83
C HIS A 37 -7.84 15.93 13.20
N ASP A 38 -6.84 16.80 13.10
CA ASP A 38 -5.42 16.51 13.41
C ASP A 38 -4.83 15.31 12.61
N ILE A 39 -5.25 15.16 11.35
CA ILE A 39 -4.77 14.11 10.45
C ILE A 39 -3.65 14.65 9.56
N TRP A 40 -2.42 14.34 9.95
CA TRP A 40 -1.19 14.79 9.29
C TRP A 40 -0.49 13.71 8.45
N PHE A 41 -1.04 12.49 8.40
CA PHE A 41 -0.56 11.43 7.50
C PHE A 41 -1.71 10.59 6.95
N SER A 42 -1.38 9.78 5.94
CA SER A 42 -2.23 8.67 5.56
C SER A 42 -1.46 7.44 5.17
N ALA A 43 -2.03 6.28 5.47
CA ALA A 43 -1.54 4.98 5.07
C ALA A 43 -2.68 4.12 4.56
N ASN A 44 -2.44 3.37 3.49
CA ASN A 44 -3.35 2.33 3.02
C ASN A 44 -2.54 1.17 2.45
N ARG A 45 -3.17 0.00 2.37
CA ARG A 45 -2.58 -1.18 1.73
C ARG A 45 -3.46 -1.57 0.57
N THR A 46 -2.90 -1.50 -0.63
CA THR A 46 -3.63 -1.76 -1.89
C THR A 46 -3.27 -3.15 -2.42
N PRO A 47 -4.26 -3.95 -2.85
CA PRO A 47 -4.00 -5.19 -3.59
C PRO A 47 -3.07 -4.98 -4.78
N LEU A 48 -2.16 -5.92 -5.00
CA LEU A 48 -1.54 -6.09 -6.32
C LEU A 48 -2.43 -6.99 -7.19
N VAL A 49 -2.28 -6.84 -8.50
CA VAL A 49 -2.97 -7.70 -9.48
C VAL A 49 -2.56 -9.17 -9.30
N GLU A 50 -3.35 -10.07 -9.86
CA GLU A 50 -3.02 -11.50 -9.82
C GLU A 50 -1.64 -11.80 -10.41
N GLY A 51 -0.91 -12.72 -9.76
CA GLY A 51 0.47 -13.07 -10.13
C GLY A 51 1.54 -12.10 -9.61
N TYR A 52 1.16 -10.96 -9.01
CA TYR A 52 2.10 -9.98 -8.46
C TYR A 52 2.14 -10.04 -6.93
N LEU A 53 3.34 -10.21 -6.40
CA LEU A 53 3.66 -10.17 -4.96
C LEU A 53 4.47 -8.93 -4.57
N SER A 54 5.16 -8.33 -5.54
CA SER A 54 6.01 -7.16 -5.34
C SER A 54 5.86 -6.15 -6.48
N GLU A 55 6.16 -4.88 -6.22
CA GLU A 55 6.26 -3.81 -7.22
C GLU A 55 7.57 -3.94 -8.02
N SER A 56 7.73 -5.08 -8.70
CA SER A 56 8.85 -5.40 -9.60
C SER A 56 8.36 -5.55 -11.04
N MET A 57 9.29 -5.61 -11.99
CA MET A 57 8.97 -5.69 -13.42
C MET A 57 8.18 -6.95 -13.80
N ASP A 58 8.38 -8.06 -13.09
CA ASP A 58 7.70 -9.34 -13.34
C ASP A 58 6.75 -9.74 -12.20
N GLY A 59 6.54 -8.84 -11.22
CA GLY A 59 5.71 -9.08 -10.05
C GLY A 59 6.29 -10.03 -9.00
N ARG A 60 7.49 -10.59 -9.22
CA ARG A 60 8.15 -11.49 -8.27
C ARG A 60 8.90 -10.71 -7.20
N MET A 61 9.08 -11.33 -6.04
CA MET A 61 9.93 -10.78 -4.99
C MET A 61 11.37 -10.66 -5.48
N VAL A 62 12.04 -9.57 -5.10
CA VAL A 62 13.46 -9.28 -5.36
C VAL A 62 14.33 -9.51 -4.13
N ALA A 63 13.72 -9.73 -2.96
CA ALA A 63 14.38 -10.01 -1.69
C ALA A 63 13.55 -11.00 -0.83
N PRO A 64 14.10 -11.53 0.28
CA PRO A 64 13.30 -12.23 1.28
C PRO A 64 12.18 -11.35 1.88
N LEU A 65 11.22 -11.97 2.56
CA LEU A 65 10.16 -11.25 3.26
C LEU A 65 10.76 -10.25 4.26
N MET A 66 10.26 -9.01 4.20
CA MET A 66 10.72 -7.91 5.04
C MET A 66 10.08 -7.99 6.43
N GLY A 67 10.89 -7.95 7.48
CA GLY A 67 10.41 -7.99 8.87
C GLY A 67 9.77 -9.33 9.23
N ASP A 68 8.62 -9.27 9.91
CA ASP A 68 7.93 -10.46 10.45
C ASP A 68 6.80 -10.97 9.56
N TYR A 69 6.78 -10.61 8.27
CA TYR A 69 5.78 -11.14 7.35
C TYR A 69 5.90 -12.66 7.24
N ARG A 70 4.76 -13.34 7.41
CA ARG A 70 4.65 -14.81 7.30
C ARG A 70 4.29 -15.28 5.89
N ASP A 71 3.84 -14.35 5.05
CA ASP A 71 3.45 -14.60 3.66
C ASP A 71 3.68 -13.35 2.80
N ALA A 72 3.77 -13.54 1.48
CA ALA A 72 4.09 -12.47 0.52
C ALA A 72 2.86 -11.68 0.02
N GLU A 73 1.65 -12.17 0.25
CA GLU A 73 0.40 -11.57 -0.26
C GLU A 73 -0.08 -10.45 0.67
N VAL A 74 0.76 -9.44 0.87
CA VAL A 74 0.47 -8.28 1.71
C VAL A 74 0.08 -7.05 0.88
N GLY A 75 0.11 -7.11 -0.45
CA GLY A 75 -0.09 -5.94 -1.31
C GLY A 75 0.97 -4.84 -1.10
N THR A 76 0.70 -3.65 -1.60
CA THR A 76 1.60 -2.48 -1.43
C THR A 76 1.07 -1.54 -0.36
N LEU A 77 1.87 -1.27 0.67
CA LEU A 77 1.66 -0.19 1.62
C LEU A 77 2.01 1.12 0.94
N ARG A 78 1.08 2.06 0.96
CA ARG A 78 1.29 3.43 0.50
C ARG A 78 1.09 4.37 1.68
N MET A 79 2.16 5.05 2.08
CA MET A 79 2.12 6.07 3.12
C MET A 79 2.53 7.42 2.56
N ARG A 80 1.90 8.50 3.03
CA ARG A 80 2.31 9.87 2.69
C ARG A 80 2.12 10.80 3.89
N THR A 81 3.07 11.71 4.05
CA THR A 81 2.97 12.89 4.92
C THR A 81 3.29 14.11 4.07
N LEU A 82 2.50 15.17 4.20
CA LEU A 82 2.75 16.40 3.47
C LEU A 82 3.65 17.31 4.30
N PRO A 83 4.53 18.08 3.64
CA PRO A 83 4.66 18.22 2.19
C PRO A 83 5.68 17.27 1.53
N ASN A 84 6.42 16.47 2.29
CA ASN A 84 7.76 16.06 1.86
C ASN A 84 8.04 14.55 1.85
N PHE A 85 7.06 13.68 2.09
CA PHE A 85 7.33 12.25 2.18
C PHE A 85 6.22 11.39 1.60
N TRP A 86 6.63 10.36 0.84
CA TRP A 86 5.79 9.20 0.58
C TRP A 86 6.61 7.93 0.51
N ASN A 87 5.89 6.81 0.59
CA ASN A 87 6.45 5.49 0.69
C ASN A 87 5.57 4.51 -0.10
N HIS A 88 6.23 3.58 -0.80
CA HIS A 88 5.65 2.36 -1.35
C HIS A 88 6.42 1.18 -0.75
N SER A 89 5.74 0.27 -0.05
CA SER A 89 6.36 -0.95 0.48
C SER A 89 5.60 -2.20 0.05
N SER A 90 6.30 -3.07 -0.66
CA SER A 90 5.86 -4.43 -0.98
C SER A 90 6.18 -5.39 0.19
N CYS A 91 5.99 -6.70 -0.01
CA CYS A 91 6.30 -7.72 0.99
C CYS A 91 7.80 -7.87 1.30
N ASP A 92 8.66 -7.49 0.37
CA ASP A 92 10.09 -7.83 0.35
C ASP A 92 11.00 -6.60 0.36
N HIS A 93 10.47 -5.42 0.00
CA HIS A 93 11.25 -4.18 0.00
C HIS A 93 10.37 -2.94 0.23
N ALA A 94 11.03 -1.85 0.57
CA ALA A 94 10.43 -0.54 0.74
C ALA A 94 11.18 0.51 -0.09
N VAL A 95 10.42 1.36 -0.76
CA VAL A 95 10.91 2.57 -1.43
C VAL A 95 10.32 3.76 -0.69
N THR A 96 11.20 4.66 -0.23
CA THR A 96 10.81 5.92 0.39
C THR A 96 11.30 7.07 -0.46
N THR A 97 10.49 8.11 -0.56
CA THR A 97 10.84 9.32 -1.27
C THR A 97 10.71 10.51 -0.35
N ARG A 98 11.71 11.39 -0.41
CA ARG A 98 11.74 12.66 0.29
C ARG A 98 11.82 13.80 -0.71
N LEU A 99 10.91 14.77 -0.61
CA LEU A 99 11.06 16.05 -1.29
C LEU A 99 11.84 17.01 -0.40
N LEU A 100 12.95 17.52 -0.91
CA LEU A 100 13.73 18.56 -0.25
C LEU A 100 13.66 19.82 -1.12
N PRO A 101 13.08 20.94 -0.64
CA PRO A 101 13.10 22.19 -1.38
C PRO A 101 14.55 22.68 -1.51
N ILE A 102 14.90 23.17 -2.70
CA ILE A 102 16.22 23.75 -2.98
C ILE A 102 16.22 25.28 -2.94
N GLY A 103 15.05 25.88 -2.73
CA GLY A 103 14.80 27.32 -2.64
C GLY A 103 13.32 27.60 -2.42
N PRO A 104 12.94 28.87 -2.24
CA PRO A 104 11.55 29.32 -2.34
C PRO A 104 10.93 29.02 -3.71
#